data_AF-A0AAE0FYE5-F1
#
_entry.id   AF-A0AAE0FYE5-F1
#
_cell.length_a   1.000
_cell.length_b   1.000
_cell.length_c   1.000
_cell.angle_alpha   90.00
_cell.angle_beta   90.00
_cell.angle_gamma   90.00
#
_symmetry.space_group_name_H-M   'P 1'
#
loop_
_entity.id
_entity.type
_entity.pdbx_description
1 polymer ?
#
loop_
_entity_poly.entity_id
_entity_poly.type
_entity_poly.pdbx_seq_one_letter_code
_entity_poly.pdbx_strand_id
1 'polypeptide(L)'
;MSEKMRTYAIGSAAAVGVGLALWTCFYRKPKKMTRGEALYRVEFCESVFHDPSTQGLDASVVAGNFNLKEVDVGLVKAAVKVVGHLSDPLGGLSMPAATLLVETCGSYSAIAAGLYPGVTTDLTVEYFSSAKAGATVTVEGKLMKGGRNLAWAETSVRDAAGNLLVLGRQTLFVGGRIAQAYAFVTGLPNFVRVPLMKQVFSKNKRKTKGTFDTSTDLAALPESAVLDYYRNYAKSENFDFIGYDKNFTGGVLLSSISAEGSIYDIKVPTTMRNYATMMHGAASAALVDNLATAGLVRAGFRAGATANLNICFLSGASSKAKLVAETKVLHRGKHLAHAEVMIRCARTKRLHYKGIVSKYAI
;
A
#
# COMPACT_ATOMS: atom_id res chain seq x y z
N MET A 1 28.17 -2.99 42.26
CA MET A 1 27.12 -2.71 41.25
C MET A 1 27.63 -3.29 39.93
N SER A 2 27.00 -4.35 39.40
CA SER A 2 27.57 -5.12 38.29
C SER A 2 27.48 -4.38 36.95
N GLU A 3 28.43 -4.66 36.07
CA GLU A 3 28.58 -4.05 34.73
C GLU A 3 27.30 -4.16 33.87
N LYS A 4 26.47 -5.21 34.10
CA LYS A 4 25.16 -5.41 33.48
C LYS A 4 24.10 -4.36 33.87
N MET A 5 24.20 -3.74 35.06
CA MET A 5 23.29 -2.66 35.47
C MET A 5 23.64 -1.32 34.80
N ARG A 6 24.91 -1.09 34.41
CA ARG A 6 25.32 0.11 33.67
C ARG A 6 24.81 0.08 32.22
N THR A 7 24.82 -1.08 31.56
CA THR A 7 24.28 -1.24 30.19
C THR A 7 22.77 -1.01 30.12
N TYR A 8 22.02 -1.43 31.16
CA TYR A 8 20.58 -1.17 31.26
C TYR A 8 20.25 0.30 31.49
N ALA A 9 21.07 1.02 32.27
CA ALA A 9 20.90 2.45 32.53
C ALA A 9 21.22 3.33 31.31
N ILE A 10 22.19 2.93 30.48
CA ILE A 10 22.54 3.63 29.24
C ILE A 10 21.49 3.38 28.15
N GLY A 11 20.96 2.15 28.06
CA GLY A 11 19.86 1.80 27.15
C GLY A 11 18.53 2.47 27.52
N SER A 12 18.25 2.65 28.82
CA SER A 12 17.05 3.37 29.29
C SER A 12 17.18 4.89 29.15
N ALA A 13 18.36 5.47 29.33
CA ALA A 13 18.59 6.90 29.05
C ALA A 13 18.44 7.23 27.55
N ALA A 14 18.93 6.36 26.66
CA ALA A 14 18.71 6.50 25.22
C ALA A 14 17.22 6.32 24.84
N ALA A 15 16.51 5.36 25.45
CA ALA A 15 15.08 5.16 25.22
C ALA A 15 14.22 6.32 25.77
N VAL A 16 14.62 6.93 26.89
CA VAL A 16 13.98 8.14 27.45
C VAL A 16 14.31 9.36 26.58
N GLY A 17 15.53 9.49 26.07
CA GLY A 17 15.93 10.54 25.12
C GLY A 17 15.16 10.47 23.80
N VAL A 18 15.01 9.26 23.23
CA VAL A 18 14.17 9.00 22.05
C VAL A 18 12.69 9.25 22.37
N GLY A 19 12.20 8.82 23.54
CA GLY A 19 10.83 9.08 23.99
C GLY A 19 10.52 10.58 24.17
N LEU A 20 11.47 11.37 24.68
CA LEU A 20 11.34 12.81 24.86
C LEU A 20 11.44 13.56 23.52
N ALA A 21 12.30 13.09 22.61
CA ALA A 21 12.40 13.59 21.23
C ALA A 21 11.11 13.28 20.43
N LEU A 22 10.57 12.08 20.55
CA LEU A 22 9.28 11.70 19.94
C LEU A 22 8.10 12.50 20.52
N TRP A 23 8.12 12.77 21.82
CA TRP A 23 7.11 13.61 22.46
C TRP A 23 7.21 15.06 21.98
N THR A 24 8.41 15.63 21.88
CA THR A 24 8.58 17.01 21.38
C THR A 24 8.33 17.15 19.89
N CYS A 25 8.66 16.14 19.07
CA CYS A 25 8.37 16.13 17.65
C CYS A 25 6.88 15.91 17.37
N PHE A 26 6.27 14.84 17.88
CA PHE A 26 4.89 14.51 17.47
C PHE A 26 3.81 15.24 18.28
N TYR A 27 4.07 15.68 19.51
CA TYR A 27 3.00 16.15 20.42
C TYR A 27 2.98 17.66 20.71
N ARG A 28 3.96 18.44 20.26
CA ARG A 28 3.90 19.91 20.42
C ARG A 28 2.96 20.51 19.37
N LYS A 29 2.18 21.54 19.73
CA LYS A 29 1.38 22.34 18.77
C LYS A 29 2.27 22.72 17.57
N PRO A 30 1.77 22.66 16.33
CA PRO A 30 2.60 22.85 15.15
C PRO A 30 3.20 24.26 15.16
N LYS A 31 4.46 24.36 15.56
CA LYS A 31 5.34 25.43 15.10
C LYS A 31 5.73 25.12 13.66
N LYS A 32 6.17 26.13 12.90
CA LYS A 32 6.76 25.90 11.58
C LYS A 32 7.87 24.86 11.73
N MET A 33 7.71 23.71 11.08
CA MET A 33 8.70 22.65 11.11
C MET A 33 9.90 23.07 10.29
N THR A 34 11.09 22.79 10.78
CA THR A 34 12.33 22.97 10.01
C THR A 34 12.53 21.82 9.03
N ARG A 35 13.32 22.03 7.98
CA ARG A 35 13.71 20.97 7.04
C ARG A 35 14.39 19.78 7.73
N GLY A 36 15.23 20.05 8.73
CA GLY A 36 15.88 18.99 9.52
C GLY A 36 14.89 18.14 10.31
N GLU A 37 13.86 18.75 10.90
CA GLU A 37 12.78 18.00 11.57
C GLU A 37 11.93 17.20 10.57
N ALA A 38 11.70 17.73 9.36
CA ALA A 38 11.00 17.01 8.30
C ALA A 38 11.76 15.74 7.89
N LEU A 39 13.04 15.89 7.59
CA LEU A 39 13.92 14.79 7.20
C LEU A 39 13.95 13.72 8.30
N TYR A 40 14.20 14.12 9.55
CA TYR A 40 14.23 13.19 10.68
C TYR A 40 12.94 12.38 10.83
N ARG A 41 11.75 12.99 10.63
CA ARG A 41 10.48 12.27 10.73
C ARG A 41 10.28 11.29 9.58
N VAL A 42 10.64 11.68 8.37
CA VAL A 42 10.54 10.80 7.19
C VAL A 42 11.48 9.62 7.35
N GLU A 43 12.75 9.87 7.67
CA GLU A 43 13.75 8.83 7.93
C GLU A 43 13.35 7.92 9.09
N PHE A 44 12.76 8.49 10.16
CA PHE A 44 12.23 7.70 11.25
C PHE A 44 11.12 6.75 10.76
N CYS A 45 10.15 7.26 10.01
CA CYS A 45 9.10 6.44 9.42
C CYS A 45 9.70 5.37 8.50
N GLU A 46 10.62 5.73 7.61
CA GLU A 46 11.31 4.77 6.74
C GLU A 46 12.02 3.69 7.56
N SER A 47 12.73 4.04 8.63
CA SER A 47 13.40 3.07 9.51
C SER A 47 12.41 2.11 10.16
N VAL A 48 11.20 2.59 10.48
CA VAL A 48 10.10 1.77 10.99
C VAL A 48 9.56 0.81 9.93
N PHE A 49 9.55 1.22 8.65
CA PHE A 49 9.09 0.37 7.53
C PHE A 49 10.20 -0.55 6.96
N HIS A 50 11.47 -0.19 7.15
CA HIS A 50 12.66 -0.97 6.74
C HIS A 50 13.10 -2.02 7.76
N ASP A 51 12.48 -2.04 8.93
CA ASP A 51 12.80 -3.02 9.96
C ASP A 51 12.47 -4.45 9.43
N PRO A 52 13.45 -5.37 9.36
CA PRO A 52 13.21 -6.73 8.85
C PRO A 52 12.15 -7.51 9.65
N SER A 53 11.86 -7.06 10.88
CA SER A 53 10.80 -7.64 11.72
C SER A 53 9.41 -7.06 11.42
N THR A 54 9.32 -5.93 10.71
CA THR A 54 8.05 -5.41 10.19
C THR A 54 7.58 -6.26 9.02
N GLN A 55 6.64 -7.15 9.31
CA GLN A 55 5.87 -7.86 8.30
C GLN A 55 4.80 -6.94 7.73
N GLY A 56 4.63 -6.90 6.41
CA GLY A 56 3.56 -6.12 5.79
C GLY A 56 3.89 -5.70 4.36
N LEU A 57 2.96 -4.97 3.75
CA LEU A 57 3.09 -4.53 2.36
C LEU A 57 4.22 -3.51 2.16
N ASP A 58 4.38 -2.57 3.08
CA ASP A 58 5.43 -1.54 2.97
C ASP A 58 6.83 -2.17 2.85
N ALA A 59 7.09 -3.24 3.60
CA ALA A 59 8.38 -3.92 3.58
C ALA A 59 8.71 -4.55 2.21
N SER A 60 7.74 -4.89 1.37
CA SER A 60 8.03 -5.50 0.05
C SER A 60 8.48 -4.50 -1.00
N VAL A 61 8.26 -3.20 -0.80
CA VAL A 61 8.60 -2.14 -1.78
C VAL A 61 9.53 -1.09 -1.20
N VAL A 62 9.32 -0.73 0.07
CA VAL A 62 10.13 0.26 0.76
C VAL A 62 11.48 -0.33 1.15
N ALA A 63 11.54 -1.58 1.63
CA ALA A 63 12.79 -2.17 2.13
C ALA A 63 13.85 -2.35 1.03
N GLY A 64 14.76 -1.37 0.94
CA GLY A 64 15.96 -1.42 0.10
C GLY A 64 15.80 -0.85 -1.32
N ASN A 65 14.59 -0.53 -1.77
CA ASN A 65 14.36 0.04 -3.11
C ASN A 65 13.90 1.49 -3.09
N PHE A 66 13.41 2.01 -1.97
CA PHE A 66 12.98 3.40 -1.86
C PHE A 66 14.13 4.28 -1.35
N ASN A 67 14.85 4.91 -2.27
CA ASN A 67 16.04 5.69 -1.97
C ASN A 67 15.69 7.18 -1.89
N LEU A 68 15.47 7.66 -0.66
CA LEU A 68 15.17 9.06 -0.37
C LEU A 68 16.26 10.00 -0.92
N LYS A 69 15.85 10.98 -1.73
CA LYS A 69 16.74 11.96 -2.36
C LYS A 69 16.56 13.35 -1.79
N GLU A 70 15.32 13.72 -1.51
CA GLU A 70 15.00 15.06 -1.04
C GLU A 70 13.82 15.00 -0.07
N VAL A 71 13.97 15.73 1.03
CA VAL A 71 12.87 16.05 1.93
C VAL A 71 12.89 17.54 2.21
N ASP A 72 11.70 18.14 2.12
CA ASP A 72 11.39 19.47 2.60
C ASP A 72 10.00 19.47 3.24
N VAL A 73 9.59 20.60 3.81
CA VAL A 73 8.29 20.73 4.49
C VAL A 73 7.16 20.47 3.49
N GLY A 74 6.51 19.31 3.62
CA GLY A 74 5.44 18.89 2.70
C GLY A 74 5.93 18.32 1.37
N LEU A 75 7.21 18.01 1.22
CA LEU A 75 7.76 17.44 -0.02
C LEU A 75 8.69 16.27 0.29
N VAL A 76 8.50 15.18 -0.45
CA VAL A 76 9.36 14.00 -0.41
C VAL A 76 9.66 13.56 -1.83
N LYS A 77 10.93 13.30 -2.11
CA LYS A 77 11.40 12.76 -3.39
C LYS A 77 12.28 11.55 -3.16
N ALA A 78 12.02 10.48 -3.89
CA ALA A 78 12.80 9.26 -3.83
C ALA A 78 13.10 8.73 -5.23
N ALA A 79 14.19 7.99 -5.35
CA ALA A 79 14.50 7.18 -6.52
C ALA A 79 14.19 5.71 -6.20
N VAL A 80 13.52 5.02 -7.13
CA VAL A 80 13.14 3.62 -6.98
C VAL A 80 13.61 2.83 -8.17
N LYS A 81 14.39 1.78 -7.93
CA LYS A 81 14.79 0.83 -8.98
C LYS A 81 13.67 -0.17 -9.20
N VAL A 82 13.19 -0.29 -10.44
CA VAL A 82 12.19 -1.28 -10.84
C VAL A 82 12.87 -2.64 -10.87
N VAL A 83 12.71 -3.44 -9.83
CA VAL A 83 13.27 -4.79 -9.72
C VAL A 83 12.20 -5.85 -9.96
N GLY A 84 12.60 -7.11 -10.09
CA GLY A 84 11.69 -8.20 -10.49
C GLY A 84 10.43 -8.31 -9.64
N HIS A 85 10.53 -8.14 -8.32
CA HIS A 85 9.36 -8.18 -7.43
C HIS A 85 8.45 -6.95 -7.52
N LEU A 86 8.86 -5.86 -8.19
CA LEU A 86 8.00 -4.70 -8.49
C LEU A 86 7.40 -4.77 -9.89
N SER A 87 7.86 -5.73 -10.70
CA SER A 87 7.53 -5.83 -12.11
C SER A 87 6.30 -6.70 -12.34
N ASP A 88 5.56 -6.36 -13.40
CA ASP A 88 4.49 -7.18 -13.96
C ASP A 88 5.06 -8.27 -14.89
N PRO A 89 4.22 -9.23 -15.34
CA PRO A 89 4.66 -10.28 -16.27
C PRO A 89 5.16 -9.75 -17.64
N LEU A 90 4.88 -8.49 -18.00
CA LEU A 90 5.37 -7.86 -19.23
C LEU A 90 6.72 -7.14 -19.02
N GLY A 91 7.32 -7.28 -17.83
CA GLY A 91 8.59 -6.67 -17.48
C GLY A 91 8.53 -5.16 -17.30
N GLY A 92 7.34 -4.61 -17.03
CA GLY A 92 7.13 -3.21 -16.63
C GLY A 92 6.92 -3.07 -15.14
N LEU A 93 7.02 -1.85 -14.59
CA LEU A 93 6.57 -1.52 -13.24
C LEU A 93 5.08 -1.86 -13.11
N SER A 94 4.76 -2.80 -12.22
CA SER A 94 3.38 -3.24 -12.01
C SER A 94 2.51 -2.13 -11.47
N MET A 95 1.24 -2.11 -11.86
CA MET A 95 0.28 -1.10 -11.41
C MET A 95 0.09 -1.11 -9.88
N PRO A 96 0.00 -2.27 -9.21
CA PRO A 96 -0.03 -2.29 -7.74
C PRO A 96 1.24 -1.74 -7.08
N ALA A 97 2.42 -1.98 -7.66
CA ALA A 97 3.66 -1.41 -7.13
C ALA A 97 3.67 0.11 -7.28
N ALA A 98 3.28 0.62 -8.46
CA ALA A 98 3.15 2.05 -8.69
C ALA A 98 2.12 2.71 -7.75
N THR A 99 0.99 2.04 -7.49
CA THR A 99 -0.03 2.50 -6.54
C THR A 99 0.54 2.63 -5.13
N LEU A 100 1.34 1.65 -4.70
CA LEU A 100 1.99 1.69 -3.40
C LEU A 100 3.00 2.83 -3.32
N LEU A 101 3.81 3.05 -4.36
CA LEU A 101 4.73 4.18 -4.41
C LEU A 101 3.99 5.52 -4.28
N VAL A 102 2.84 5.65 -4.96
CA VAL A 102 1.94 6.80 -4.83
C VAL A 102 1.47 6.96 -3.38
N GLU A 103 0.90 5.92 -2.79
CA GLU A 103 0.34 5.99 -1.44
C GLU A 103 1.42 6.31 -0.39
N THR A 104 2.54 5.58 -0.41
CA THR A 104 3.65 5.75 0.53
C THR A 104 4.25 7.15 0.43
N CYS A 105 4.57 7.63 -0.76
CA CYS A 105 5.26 8.90 -0.92
C CYS A 105 4.37 10.11 -0.56
N GLY A 106 3.08 10.09 -0.89
CA GLY A 106 2.18 11.16 -0.43
C GLY A 106 1.82 11.07 1.07
N SER A 107 1.87 9.88 1.67
CA SER A 107 1.82 9.76 3.14
C SER A 107 3.07 10.38 3.79
N TYR A 108 4.25 10.15 3.22
CA TYR A 108 5.50 10.73 3.70
C TYR A 108 5.55 12.25 3.51
N SER A 109 4.94 12.80 2.45
CA SER A 109 4.86 14.26 2.29
C SER A 109 4.01 14.92 3.39
N ALA A 110 2.91 14.28 3.83
CA ALA A 110 2.14 14.74 4.97
C ALA A 110 2.94 14.71 6.29
N ILE A 111 3.70 13.63 6.51
CA ILE A 111 4.60 13.48 7.67
C ILE A 111 5.71 14.54 7.64
N ALA A 112 6.26 14.81 6.45
CA ALA A 112 7.24 15.86 6.19
C ALA A 112 6.68 17.27 6.40
N ALA A 113 5.37 17.45 6.51
CA ALA A 113 4.74 18.71 6.92
C ALA A 113 4.40 18.76 8.43
N GLY A 114 4.79 17.73 9.18
CA GLY A 114 4.55 17.63 10.62
C GLY A 114 3.17 17.08 10.98
N LEU A 115 2.41 16.57 10.00
CA LEU A 115 1.16 15.89 10.25
C LEU A 115 1.41 14.47 10.79
N TYR A 116 0.39 13.91 11.43
CA TYR A 116 0.46 12.52 11.90
C TYR A 116 0.43 11.55 10.72
N PRO A 117 1.09 10.38 10.84
CA PRO A 117 0.89 9.28 9.90
C PRO A 117 -0.60 8.94 9.84
N GLY A 118 -1.21 9.29 8.72
CA GLY A 118 -2.63 9.13 8.49
C GLY A 118 -2.98 7.77 7.92
N VAL A 119 -4.27 7.56 7.68
CA VAL A 119 -4.78 6.46 6.85
C VAL A 119 -5.45 7.03 5.62
N THR A 120 -5.24 6.39 4.47
CA THR A 120 -5.86 6.79 3.21
C THR A 120 -7.38 6.63 3.29
N THR A 121 -8.12 7.70 2.98
CA THR A 121 -9.59 7.71 2.90
C THR A 121 -10.08 7.75 1.47
N ASP A 122 -9.28 8.29 0.56
CA ASP A 122 -9.55 8.34 -0.88
C ASP A 122 -8.24 8.28 -1.65
N LEU A 123 -8.20 7.55 -2.76
CA LEU A 123 -7.04 7.43 -3.64
C LEU A 123 -7.49 7.38 -5.09
N THR A 124 -6.93 8.25 -5.91
CA THR A 124 -7.06 8.24 -7.36
C THR A 124 -5.68 8.10 -7.99
N VAL A 125 -5.53 7.20 -8.94
CA VAL A 125 -4.28 6.97 -9.68
C VAL A 125 -4.57 6.91 -11.17
N GLU A 126 -3.83 7.70 -11.93
CA GLU A 126 -3.84 7.76 -13.39
C GLU A 126 -2.52 7.17 -13.90
N TYR A 127 -2.61 6.25 -14.86
CA TYR A 127 -1.45 5.57 -15.42
C TYR A 127 -1.32 5.96 -16.89
N PHE A 128 -0.18 6.55 -17.25
CA PHE A 128 0.11 7.02 -18.59
C PHE A 128 1.03 6.06 -19.34
N SER A 129 2.02 5.50 -18.63
CA SER A 129 3.00 4.54 -19.17
C SER A 129 3.68 3.78 -18.03
N SER A 130 4.49 2.78 -18.37
CA SER A 130 5.20 1.93 -17.40
C SER A 130 6.70 1.92 -17.66
N ALA A 131 7.50 2.03 -16.59
CA ALA A 131 8.95 1.89 -16.64
C ALA A 131 9.36 0.43 -16.78
N LYS A 132 10.38 0.14 -17.58
CA LYS A 132 10.90 -1.22 -17.75
C LYS A 132 11.64 -1.69 -16.51
N ALA A 133 11.65 -3.01 -16.29
CA ALA A 133 12.49 -3.66 -15.29
C ALA A 133 13.96 -3.24 -15.47
N GLY A 134 14.64 -3.00 -14.36
CA GLY A 134 15.99 -2.47 -14.28
C GLY A 134 16.07 -0.94 -14.31
N ALA A 135 15.06 -0.24 -14.80
CA ALA A 135 15.04 1.23 -14.82
C ALA A 135 14.90 1.82 -13.42
N THR A 136 15.38 3.05 -13.25
CA THR A 136 15.14 3.85 -12.04
C THR A 136 14.07 4.89 -12.34
N VAL A 137 13.03 4.93 -11.52
CA VAL A 137 11.99 5.95 -11.55
C VAL A 137 12.17 6.95 -10.40
N THR A 138 11.76 8.18 -10.63
CA THR A 138 11.68 9.21 -9.59
C THR A 138 10.24 9.28 -9.09
N VAL A 139 10.05 9.18 -7.78
CA VAL A 139 8.76 9.33 -7.11
C VAL A 139 8.79 10.62 -6.30
N GLU A 140 7.85 11.52 -6.52
CA GLU A 140 7.77 12.81 -5.84
C GLU A 140 6.38 13.01 -5.25
N GLY A 141 6.30 13.06 -3.93
CA GLY A 141 5.11 13.33 -3.14
C GLY A 141 5.08 14.76 -2.64
N LYS A 142 3.97 15.46 -2.84
CA LYS A 142 3.73 16.84 -2.42
C LYS A 142 2.47 16.93 -1.60
N LEU A 143 2.55 17.53 -0.42
CA LEU A 143 1.39 17.88 0.37
C LEU A 143 0.76 19.14 -0.24
N MET A 144 -0.45 18.99 -0.76
CA MET A 144 -1.20 20.09 -1.37
C MET A 144 -1.87 20.94 -0.28
N LYS A 145 -2.44 20.27 0.73
CA LYS A 145 -3.13 20.94 1.84
C LYS A 145 -3.13 20.05 3.08
N GLY A 146 -2.81 20.63 4.22
CA GLY A 146 -2.95 20.00 5.54
C GLY A 146 -4.05 20.68 6.36
N GLY A 147 -5.03 19.92 6.82
CA GLY A 147 -6.08 20.38 7.72
C GLY A 147 -6.00 19.73 9.10
N ARG A 148 -7.01 19.98 9.95
CA ARG A 148 -7.09 19.40 11.30
C ARG A 148 -7.24 17.87 11.28
N ASN A 149 -8.04 17.36 10.35
CA ASN A 149 -8.37 15.95 10.28
C ASN A 149 -8.05 15.30 8.93
N LEU A 150 -7.93 16.09 7.88
CA LEU A 150 -7.68 15.61 6.52
C LEU A 150 -6.45 16.31 5.94
N ALA A 151 -5.72 15.57 5.12
CA ALA A 151 -4.62 16.07 4.31
C ALA A 151 -4.80 15.58 2.88
N TRP A 152 -4.33 16.38 1.92
CA TRP A 152 -4.39 16.07 0.50
C TRP A 152 -2.97 16.08 -0.04
N ALA A 153 -2.56 14.96 -0.63
CA ALA A 153 -1.26 14.82 -1.25
C ALA A 153 -1.39 14.42 -2.72
N GLU A 154 -0.51 14.97 -3.54
CA GLU A 154 -0.31 14.53 -4.92
C GLU A 154 1.03 13.80 -4.99
N THR A 155 1.13 12.79 -5.83
CA THR A 155 2.37 12.05 -6.06
C THR A 155 2.55 11.78 -7.54
N SER A 156 3.72 12.07 -8.07
CA SER A 156 4.07 11.77 -9.46
C SER A 156 5.19 10.74 -9.52
N VAL A 157 5.10 9.83 -10.48
CA VAL A 157 6.17 8.88 -10.82
C VAL A 157 6.65 9.22 -12.22
N ARG A 158 7.96 9.42 -12.37
CA ARG A 158 8.60 9.81 -13.62
C ARG A 158 9.75 8.89 -13.99
N ASP A 159 9.99 8.70 -15.28
CA ASP A 159 11.20 8.02 -15.75
C ASP A 159 12.45 8.90 -15.63
N ALA A 160 13.59 8.37 -16.07
CA ALA A 160 14.87 9.08 -16.07
C ALA A 160 14.89 10.31 -17.02
N ALA A 161 14.05 10.32 -18.06
CA ALA A 161 13.91 11.45 -18.98
C ALA A 161 12.94 12.53 -18.44
N GLY A 162 12.27 12.27 -17.31
CA GLY A 162 11.32 13.18 -16.69
C GLY A 162 9.89 13.02 -17.19
N ASN A 163 9.62 12.04 -18.06
CA ASN A 163 8.26 11.77 -18.56
C ASN A 163 7.38 11.27 -17.42
N LEU A 164 6.13 11.73 -17.40
CA LEU A 164 5.15 11.30 -16.41
C LEU A 164 4.66 9.88 -16.71
N LEU A 165 4.87 8.97 -15.77
CA LEU A 165 4.42 7.58 -15.87
C LEU A 165 3.09 7.40 -15.12
N VAL A 166 3.01 7.95 -13.91
CA VAL A 166 1.86 7.79 -13.01
C VAL A 166 1.62 9.09 -12.25
N LEU A 167 0.35 9.46 -12.09
CA LEU A 167 -0.08 10.56 -11.24
C LEU A 167 -1.10 10.07 -10.23
N GLY A 168 -0.85 10.32 -8.96
CA GLY A 168 -1.67 9.90 -7.85
C GLY A 168 -2.14 11.07 -7.01
N ARG A 169 -3.37 11.02 -6.54
CA ARG A 169 -3.94 11.97 -5.59
C ARG A 169 -4.59 11.20 -4.46
N GLN A 170 -4.23 11.54 -3.23
CA GLN A 170 -4.73 10.85 -2.06
C GLN A 170 -5.24 11.84 -1.01
N THR A 171 -6.34 11.46 -0.36
CA THR A 171 -6.83 12.10 0.85
C THR A 171 -6.51 11.21 2.04
N LEU A 172 -5.84 11.78 3.03
CA LEU A 172 -5.38 11.11 4.24
C LEU A 172 -6.16 11.62 5.44
N PHE A 173 -6.66 10.71 6.27
CA PHE A 173 -7.13 11.06 7.61
C PHE A 173 -5.95 11.18 8.57
N VAL A 174 -5.60 12.42 8.93
CA VAL A 174 -4.46 12.78 9.79
C VAL A 174 -4.91 13.26 11.19
N GLY A 175 -6.22 13.14 11.48
CA GLY A 175 -6.85 13.68 12.68
C GLY A 175 -7.03 12.71 13.84
N GLY A 176 -7.31 13.29 15.02
CA GLY A 176 -7.89 12.59 16.16
C GLY A 176 -6.89 11.86 17.08
N ARG A 177 -7.41 11.39 18.22
CA ARG A 177 -6.65 10.63 19.23
C ARG A 177 -6.06 9.33 18.67
N ILE A 178 -6.65 8.78 17.61
CA ILE A 178 -6.20 7.55 16.95
C ILE A 178 -4.91 7.82 16.16
N ALA A 179 -4.83 8.87 15.34
CA ALA A 179 -3.60 9.21 14.62
C ALA A 179 -2.46 9.59 15.57
N GLN A 180 -2.80 10.25 16.70
CA GLN A 180 -1.87 10.54 17.79
C GLN A 180 -1.36 9.26 18.47
N ALA A 181 -2.27 8.34 18.82
CA ALA A 181 -1.89 7.04 19.38
C ALA A 181 -1.10 6.19 18.37
N TYR A 182 -1.41 6.30 17.08
CA TYR A 182 -0.69 5.64 16.00
C TYR A 182 0.77 6.11 15.96
N ALA A 183 0.99 7.43 15.95
CA ALA A 183 2.31 8.05 15.99
C ALA A 183 3.10 7.74 17.27
N PHE A 184 2.42 7.69 18.41
CA PHE A 184 3.04 7.26 19.67
C PHE A 184 3.59 5.85 19.57
N VAL A 185 2.77 4.94 19.06
CA VAL A 185 3.11 3.53 19.06
C VAL A 185 4.13 3.21 17.97
N THR A 186 4.08 3.87 16.80
CA THR A 186 5.16 3.73 15.80
C THR A 186 6.49 4.29 16.29
N GLY A 187 6.45 5.33 17.13
CA GLY A 187 7.59 5.90 17.85
C GLY A 187 8.37 4.93 18.74
N LEU A 188 7.72 3.90 19.28
CA LEU A 188 8.32 3.05 20.30
C LEU A 188 9.31 2.01 19.73
N PRO A 189 10.39 1.67 20.47
CA PRO A 189 11.26 0.55 20.11
C PRO A 189 10.48 -0.76 20.00
N ASN A 190 10.86 -1.64 19.08
CA ASN A 190 10.15 -2.90 18.79
C ASN A 190 9.75 -3.73 19.99
N PHE A 191 10.64 -3.87 20.96
CA PHE A 191 10.41 -4.67 22.16
C PHE A 191 9.35 -4.07 23.09
N VAL A 192 9.04 -2.77 22.98
CA VAL A 192 7.92 -2.10 23.67
C VAL A 192 6.69 -2.01 22.76
N ARG A 193 6.93 -1.61 21.50
CA ARG A 193 5.92 -1.40 20.45
C ARG A 193 5.13 -2.66 20.14
N VAL A 194 5.79 -3.77 19.86
CA VAL A 194 5.13 -5.01 19.42
C VAL A 194 4.24 -5.58 20.54
N PRO A 195 4.67 -5.63 21.83
CA PRO A 195 3.79 -6.00 22.93
C PRO A 195 2.65 -5.01 23.20
N LEU A 196 2.89 -3.69 23.12
CA LEU A 196 1.87 -2.65 23.38
C LEU A 196 0.80 -2.61 22.27
N MET A 197 1.20 -2.64 21.00
CA MET A 197 0.29 -2.86 19.86
C MET A 197 -0.49 -4.14 20.07
N LYS A 198 0.21 -5.23 20.43
CA LYS A 198 -0.46 -6.48 20.76
C LYS A 198 -1.45 -6.23 21.89
N GLN A 199 -1.17 -5.57 23.00
CA GLN A 199 -2.16 -5.33 24.06
C GLN A 199 -3.36 -4.47 23.62
N VAL A 200 -3.14 -3.38 22.88
CA VAL A 200 -4.19 -2.50 22.36
C VAL A 200 -5.11 -3.26 21.38
N PHE A 201 -4.57 -4.21 20.60
CA PHE A 201 -5.30 -4.98 19.60
C PHE A 201 -5.58 -6.46 20.00
N SER A 202 -5.08 -6.96 21.15
CA SER A 202 -5.12 -8.38 21.57
C SER A 202 -6.22 -8.72 22.56
N LYS A 203 -7.33 -7.99 22.53
CA LYS A 203 -8.59 -8.61 22.93
C LYS A 203 -9.04 -9.75 21.99
N ASN A 204 -8.23 -10.15 21.00
CA ASN A 204 -8.41 -11.39 20.24
C ASN A 204 -7.05 -11.96 19.79
N LYS A 205 -6.63 -13.15 20.25
CA LYS A 205 -5.38 -13.80 19.84
C LYS A 205 -5.56 -15.30 19.61
N ARG A 206 -5.05 -15.79 18.47
CA ARG A 206 -4.27 -17.04 18.33
C ARG A 206 -3.19 -16.85 17.25
N LYS A 207 -2.05 -17.52 17.43
CA LYS A 207 -0.79 -17.36 16.67
C LYS A 207 -0.78 -18.22 15.39
N THR A 208 -0.11 -17.75 14.34
CA THR A 208 0.40 -18.59 13.24
C THR A 208 1.84 -18.18 12.90
N LYS A 209 2.69 -19.18 12.63
CA LYS A 209 4.08 -19.09 12.16
C LYS A 209 4.11 -19.47 10.66
N GLY A 210 5.00 -18.84 9.90
CA GLY A 210 5.36 -19.23 8.54
C GLY A 210 6.22 -18.17 7.86
N THR A 211 7.40 -18.56 7.36
CA THR A 211 8.30 -17.78 6.49
C THR A 211 8.06 -18.20 5.04
N PHE A 212 8.03 -17.25 4.11
CA PHE A 212 7.90 -17.52 2.67
C PHE A 212 9.14 -16.99 1.94
N ASP A 213 9.60 -17.79 0.97
CA ASP A 213 10.71 -17.52 0.06
C ASP A 213 10.16 -16.92 -1.24
N THR A 214 10.78 -15.83 -1.72
CA THR A 214 10.41 -15.11 -2.94
C THR A 214 11.59 -15.11 -3.90
N SER A 215 11.78 -16.20 -4.64
CA SER A 215 12.68 -16.22 -5.78
C SER A 215 12.13 -17.10 -6.90
N THR A 216 11.61 -16.46 -7.95
CA THR A 216 11.61 -17.00 -9.31
C THR A 216 11.65 -15.82 -10.27
N ASP A 217 12.74 -15.74 -11.04
CA ASP A 217 12.93 -14.83 -12.16
C ASP A 217 11.91 -15.14 -13.26
N LEU A 218 11.04 -14.16 -13.55
CA LEU A 218 9.92 -14.29 -14.49
C LEU A 218 10.11 -13.45 -15.76
N ALA A 219 11.28 -12.86 -15.95
CA ALA A 219 11.59 -11.92 -17.04
C ALA A 219 11.68 -12.56 -18.44
N ALA A 220 11.22 -13.79 -18.65
CA ALA A 220 11.46 -14.57 -19.88
C ALA A 220 10.21 -15.29 -20.45
N LEU A 221 8.99 -14.87 -20.11
CA LEU A 221 7.79 -15.55 -20.60
C LEU A 221 7.41 -15.15 -22.05
N PRO A 222 7.19 -16.10 -22.97
CA PRO A 222 6.76 -15.81 -24.35
C PRO A 222 5.32 -15.27 -24.42
N GLU A 223 4.98 -14.56 -25.50
CA GLU A 223 3.65 -13.95 -25.74
C GLU A 223 2.48 -14.94 -25.61
N SER A 224 2.70 -16.22 -25.94
CA SER A 224 1.74 -17.31 -25.71
C SER A 224 1.41 -17.52 -24.23
N ALA A 225 2.38 -17.33 -23.33
CA ALA A 225 2.18 -17.44 -21.89
C ALA A 225 1.35 -16.29 -21.31
N VAL A 226 1.36 -15.10 -21.93
CA VAL A 226 0.48 -13.97 -21.56
C VAL A 226 -0.96 -14.28 -21.94
N LEU A 227 -1.20 -14.83 -23.14
CA LEU A 227 -2.53 -15.26 -23.56
C LEU A 227 -3.03 -16.46 -22.75
N ASP A 228 -2.16 -17.39 -22.40
CA ASP A 228 -2.50 -18.52 -21.53
C ASP A 228 -2.74 -18.06 -20.08
N TYR A 229 -2.02 -17.04 -19.60
CA TYR A 229 -2.31 -16.35 -18.34
C TYR A 229 -3.73 -15.78 -18.34
N TYR A 230 -4.16 -15.05 -19.38
CA TYR A 230 -5.53 -14.52 -19.48
C TYR A 230 -6.60 -15.60 -19.73
N ARG A 231 -6.28 -16.70 -20.43
CA ARG A 231 -7.18 -17.84 -20.61
C ARG A 231 -7.37 -18.62 -19.30
N ASN A 232 -6.31 -18.77 -18.51
CA ASN A 232 -6.36 -19.34 -17.17
C ASN A 232 -7.11 -18.40 -16.21
N TYR A 233 -6.90 -17.08 -16.33
CA TYR A 233 -7.64 -16.06 -15.59
C TYR A 233 -9.17 -16.16 -15.71
N ALA A 234 -9.64 -16.51 -16.92
CA ALA A 234 -11.06 -16.69 -17.23
C ALA A 234 -11.62 -18.05 -16.73
N LYS A 235 -10.76 -19.05 -16.50
CA LYS A 235 -11.15 -20.45 -16.23
C LYS A 235 -10.78 -20.98 -14.85
N SER A 236 -9.84 -20.35 -14.13
CA SER A 236 -9.28 -20.89 -12.89
C SER A 236 -10.14 -20.54 -11.67
N GLU A 237 -10.48 -21.54 -10.86
CA GLU A 237 -11.06 -21.37 -9.52
C GLU A 237 -10.03 -20.83 -8.50
N ASN A 238 -8.74 -21.02 -8.79
CA ASN A 238 -7.60 -20.48 -8.03
C ASN A 238 -6.77 -19.54 -8.93
N PHE A 239 -6.72 -18.27 -8.58
CA PHE A 239 -5.97 -17.28 -9.35
C PHE A 239 -4.46 -17.37 -9.05
N ASP A 240 -3.69 -18.07 -9.88
CA ASP A 240 -2.23 -18.05 -9.82
C ASP A 240 -1.68 -16.83 -10.59
N PHE A 241 -1.64 -15.69 -9.92
CA PHE A 241 -0.99 -14.48 -10.45
C PHE A 241 0.53 -14.62 -10.41
N ILE A 242 1.19 -13.97 -11.38
CA ILE A 242 2.64 -13.96 -11.56
C ILE A 242 3.17 -12.56 -11.18
N GLY A 243 4.38 -12.48 -10.63
CA GLY A 243 5.02 -11.20 -10.27
C GLY A 243 4.46 -10.58 -8.98
N TYR A 244 4.51 -9.25 -8.86
CA TYR A 244 4.07 -8.53 -7.66
C TYR A 244 2.60 -8.79 -7.29
N ASP A 245 1.75 -9.03 -8.30
CA ASP A 245 0.31 -9.25 -8.16
C ASP A 245 -0.01 -10.50 -7.32
N LYS A 246 0.89 -11.49 -7.30
CA LYS A 246 0.81 -12.70 -6.46
C LYS A 246 0.68 -12.37 -4.97
N ASN A 247 1.27 -11.27 -4.53
CA ASN A 247 1.21 -10.83 -3.13
C ASN A 247 -0.20 -10.47 -2.68
N PHE A 248 -1.11 -10.22 -3.63
CA PHE A 248 -2.47 -9.75 -3.39
C PHE A 248 -3.54 -10.79 -3.72
N THR A 249 -3.19 -12.04 -4.00
CA THR A 249 -4.18 -13.04 -4.46
C THR A 249 -4.14 -14.32 -3.64
N GLY A 250 -3.08 -14.53 -2.84
CA GLY A 250 -2.99 -15.59 -1.83
C GLY A 250 -4.04 -15.44 -0.72
N GLY A 251 -5.28 -15.80 -1.01
CA GLY A 251 -6.43 -15.66 -0.12
C GLY A 251 -7.71 -15.18 -0.79
N VAL A 252 -7.72 -14.95 -2.11
CA VAL A 252 -8.92 -14.60 -2.88
C VAL A 252 -9.46 -15.85 -3.55
N LEU A 253 -10.71 -16.21 -3.24
CA LEU A 253 -11.41 -17.37 -3.80
C LEU A 253 -12.66 -16.89 -4.52
N LEU A 254 -12.91 -17.40 -5.72
CA LEU A 254 -14.14 -17.12 -6.44
C LEU A 254 -15.30 -17.93 -5.84
N SER A 255 -16.35 -17.25 -5.41
CA SER A 255 -17.51 -17.88 -4.75
C SER A 255 -18.68 -18.08 -5.73
N SER A 256 -18.94 -17.12 -6.61
CA SER A 256 -19.97 -17.24 -7.65
C SER A 256 -19.75 -16.27 -8.82
N ILE A 257 -20.39 -16.58 -9.95
CA ILE A 257 -20.33 -15.79 -11.20
C ILE A 257 -21.76 -15.60 -11.73
N SER A 258 -22.06 -14.42 -12.28
CA SER A 258 -23.23 -14.15 -13.12
C SER A 258 -22.84 -13.32 -14.35
N ALA A 259 -23.80 -13.02 -15.23
CA ALA A 259 -23.55 -12.17 -16.40
C ALA A 259 -23.22 -10.71 -16.01
N GLU A 260 -23.67 -10.29 -14.83
CA GLU A 260 -23.56 -8.93 -14.31
C GLU A 260 -22.33 -8.73 -13.41
N GLY A 261 -21.69 -9.82 -12.97
CA GLY A 261 -20.63 -9.71 -11.98
C GLY A 261 -20.05 -11.02 -11.45
N SER A 262 -19.23 -10.89 -10.41
CA SER A 262 -18.58 -12.01 -9.74
C SER A 262 -18.42 -11.70 -8.26
N ILE A 263 -18.54 -12.74 -7.44
CA ILE A 263 -18.41 -12.66 -5.98
C ILE A 263 -17.17 -13.43 -5.56
N TYR A 264 -16.38 -12.82 -4.68
CA TYR A 264 -15.12 -13.38 -4.19
C TYR A 264 -15.06 -13.37 -2.67
N ASP A 265 -14.64 -14.48 -2.07
CA ASP A 265 -14.24 -14.56 -0.67
C ASP A 265 -12.77 -14.17 -0.52
N ILE A 266 -12.49 -13.24 0.40
CA ILE A 266 -11.14 -12.73 0.63
C ILE A 266 -10.73 -12.98 2.08
N LYS A 267 -9.60 -13.69 2.23
CA LYS A 267 -8.81 -13.80 3.45
C LYS A 267 -7.59 -12.91 3.31
N VAL A 268 -7.33 -12.04 4.28
CA VAL A 268 -6.24 -11.06 4.22
C VAL A 268 -4.92 -11.71 4.69
N PRO A 269 -3.98 -12.12 3.81
CA PRO A 269 -2.67 -12.62 4.19
C PRO A 269 -1.82 -11.53 4.86
N THR A 270 -0.68 -11.92 5.44
CA THR A 270 0.29 -10.99 6.06
C THR A 270 0.85 -9.98 5.07
N THR A 271 1.02 -10.38 3.80
CA THR A 271 1.54 -9.55 2.70
C THR A 271 0.64 -8.37 2.34
N MET A 272 -0.66 -8.42 2.65
CA MET A 272 -1.60 -7.32 2.40
C MET A 272 -1.79 -6.38 3.60
N ARG A 273 -1.12 -6.64 4.71
CA ARG A 273 -1.38 -5.92 5.96
C ARG A 273 -0.48 -4.72 6.09
N ASN A 274 -1.01 -3.67 6.69
CA ASN A 274 -0.17 -2.67 7.35
C ASN A 274 0.28 -3.17 8.72
N TYR A 275 1.17 -2.42 9.35
CA TYR A 275 1.70 -2.73 10.68
C TYR A 275 0.62 -2.75 11.79
N ALA A 276 -0.55 -2.16 11.54
CA ALA A 276 -1.71 -2.21 12.44
C ALA A 276 -2.52 -3.50 12.29
N THR A 277 -2.07 -4.45 11.47
CA THR A 277 -2.77 -5.69 11.11
C THR A 277 -4.12 -5.48 10.43
N MET A 278 -4.29 -4.30 9.81
CA MET A 278 -5.40 -3.96 8.93
C MET A 278 -4.97 -4.15 7.47
N MET A 279 -5.93 -4.31 6.56
CA MET A 279 -5.62 -4.31 5.13
C MET A 279 -5.04 -2.95 4.72
N HIS A 280 -3.88 -2.97 4.04
CA HIS A 280 -3.18 -1.79 3.56
C HIS A 280 -3.97 -1.12 2.43
N GLY A 281 -3.91 0.21 2.32
CA GLY A 281 -4.68 0.94 1.30
C GLY A 281 -4.33 0.51 -0.12
N ALA A 282 -3.04 0.46 -0.46
CA ALA A 282 -2.53 -0.03 -1.73
C ALA A 282 -2.82 -1.52 -1.96
N ALA A 283 -2.87 -2.35 -0.92
CA ALA A 283 -3.33 -3.73 -1.08
C ALA A 283 -4.81 -3.79 -1.49
N SER A 284 -5.66 -2.97 -0.87
CA SER A 284 -7.06 -2.87 -1.28
C SER A 284 -7.19 -2.33 -2.71
N ALA A 285 -6.39 -1.35 -3.08
CA ALA A 285 -6.38 -0.75 -4.41
C ALA A 285 -5.94 -1.78 -5.49
N ALA A 286 -4.89 -2.55 -5.20
CA ALA A 286 -4.44 -3.66 -6.03
C ALA A 286 -5.52 -4.75 -6.19
N LEU A 287 -6.19 -5.11 -5.09
CA LEU A 287 -7.32 -6.05 -5.13
C LEU A 287 -8.46 -5.52 -5.99
N VAL A 288 -8.83 -4.25 -5.85
CA VAL A 288 -9.85 -3.61 -6.69
C VAL A 288 -9.47 -3.69 -8.17
N ASP A 289 -8.22 -3.40 -8.53
CA ASP A 289 -7.74 -3.48 -9.92
C ASP A 289 -7.81 -4.90 -10.49
N ASN A 290 -7.31 -5.87 -9.72
CA ASN A 290 -7.32 -7.28 -10.11
C ASN A 290 -8.75 -7.80 -10.26
N LEU A 291 -9.62 -7.55 -9.29
CA LEU A 291 -11.00 -8.00 -9.35
C LEU A 291 -11.80 -7.32 -10.47
N ALA A 292 -11.53 -6.05 -10.76
CA ALA A 292 -12.11 -5.37 -11.92
C ALA A 292 -11.71 -6.04 -13.24
N THR A 293 -10.43 -6.41 -13.39
CA THR A 293 -9.95 -7.19 -14.54
C THR A 293 -10.72 -8.51 -14.65
N ALA A 294 -10.87 -9.21 -13.54
CA ALA A 294 -11.58 -10.49 -13.46
C ALA A 294 -13.05 -10.38 -13.87
N GLY A 295 -13.73 -9.30 -13.47
CA GLY A 295 -15.10 -9.00 -13.91
C GLY A 295 -15.18 -8.66 -15.40
N LEU A 296 -14.28 -7.82 -15.90
CA LEU A 296 -14.26 -7.40 -17.30
C LEU A 296 -13.97 -8.56 -18.26
N VAL A 297 -12.97 -9.39 -17.96
CA VAL A 297 -12.62 -10.58 -18.76
C VAL A 297 -13.79 -11.56 -18.82
N ARG A 298 -14.48 -11.79 -17.69
CA ARG A 298 -15.68 -12.64 -17.65
C ARG A 298 -16.84 -12.07 -18.47
N ALA A 299 -16.98 -10.75 -18.50
CA ALA A 299 -17.92 -10.07 -19.39
C ALA A 299 -17.44 -10.03 -20.86
N GLY A 300 -16.44 -10.81 -21.26
CA GLY A 300 -15.95 -10.91 -22.63
C GLY A 300 -15.12 -9.71 -23.10
N PHE A 301 -14.68 -8.83 -22.20
CA PHE A 301 -13.76 -7.76 -22.54
C PHE A 301 -12.31 -8.22 -22.41
N ARG A 302 -11.51 -8.03 -23.45
CA ARG A 302 -10.07 -8.33 -23.42
C ARG A 302 -9.36 -7.24 -22.63
N ALA A 303 -9.36 -7.34 -21.31
CA ALA A 303 -8.82 -6.31 -20.42
C ALA A 303 -7.29 -6.24 -20.49
N GLY A 304 -6.79 -5.07 -20.86
CA GLY A 304 -5.38 -4.70 -20.87
C GLY A 304 -4.96 -3.86 -19.66
N ALA A 305 -4.05 -2.92 -19.92
CA ALA A 305 -3.53 -2.01 -18.90
C ALA A 305 -4.63 -1.12 -18.30
N THR A 306 -4.46 -0.82 -17.01
CA THR A 306 -5.32 0.12 -16.29
C THR A 306 -5.00 1.54 -16.72
N ALA A 307 -6.03 2.29 -17.11
CA ALA A 307 -5.91 3.72 -17.43
C ALA A 307 -6.08 4.57 -16.16
N ASN A 308 -7.06 4.19 -15.32
CA ASN A 308 -7.41 4.94 -14.12
C ASN A 308 -7.96 4.01 -13.04
N LEU A 309 -7.61 4.30 -11.79
CA LEU A 309 -8.09 3.64 -10.59
C LEU A 309 -8.56 4.72 -9.61
N ASN A 310 -9.81 4.63 -9.16
CA ASN A 310 -10.32 5.40 -8.03
C ASN A 310 -10.80 4.44 -6.94
N ILE A 311 -10.47 4.71 -5.68
CA ILE A 311 -10.91 3.90 -4.54
C ILE A 311 -11.17 4.79 -3.32
N CYS A 312 -12.34 4.61 -2.73
CA CYS A 312 -12.73 5.20 -1.45
C CYS A 312 -12.62 4.17 -0.33
N PHE A 313 -12.01 4.57 0.79
CA PHE A 313 -11.83 3.77 1.99
C PHE A 313 -12.82 4.22 3.06
N LEU A 314 -13.99 3.57 3.08
CA LEU A 314 -15.09 3.92 3.99
C LEU A 314 -14.84 3.40 5.42
N SER A 315 -14.12 2.29 5.55
CA SER A 315 -13.66 1.80 6.85
C SER A 315 -12.53 0.78 6.71
N GLY A 316 -11.62 0.74 7.68
CA GLY A 316 -10.55 -0.25 7.70
C GLY A 316 -11.06 -1.68 7.88
N ALA A 317 -10.56 -2.61 7.08
CA ALA A 317 -10.81 -4.04 7.22
C ALA A 317 -9.73 -4.69 8.09
N SER A 318 -10.15 -5.37 9.16
CA SER A 318 -9.22 -6.17 9.98
C SER A 318 -8.76 -7.39 9.20
N SER A 319 -7.49 -7.77 9.37
CA SER A 319 -6.94 -9.01 8.77
C SER A 319 -7.66 -10.30 9.17
N LYS A 320 -8.47 -10.27 10.23
CA LYS A 320 -9.28 -11.41 10.68
C LYS A 320 -10.69 -11.42 10.09
N ALA A 321 -11.11 -10.33 9.47
CA ALA A 321 -12.41 -10.27 8.83
C ALA A 321 -12.40 -11.19 7.61
N LYS A 322 -13.46 -11.99 7.47
CA LYS A 322 -13.81 -12.55 6.16
C LYS A 322 -14.44 -11.42 5.35
N LEU A 323 -13.88 -11.15 4.19
CA LEU A 323 -14.38 -10.13 3.28
C LEU A 323 -15.01 -10.79 2.07
N VAL A 324 -16.02 -10.13 1.51
CA VAL A 324 -16.65 -10.50 0.25
C VAL A 324 -16.49 -9.33 -0.70
N ALA A 325 -15.98 -9.59 -1.90
CA ALA A 325 -15.93 -8.61 -2.97
C ALA A 325 -16.98 -8.92 -4.04
N GLU A 326 -17.57 -7.88 -4.59
CA GLU A 326 -18.52 -7.93 -5.69
C GLU A 326 -18.00 -7.02 -6.81
N THR A 327 -17.94 -7.54 -8.02
CA THR A 327 -17.53 -6.80 -9.21
C THR A 327 -18.74 -6.54 -10.10
N LYS A 328 -18.92 -5.33 -10.59
CA LYS A 328 -19.97 -4.95 -11.53
C LYS A 328 -19.38 -4.25 -12.74
N VAL A 329 -19.66 -4.74 -13.94
CA VAL A 329 -19.28 -4.04 -15.17
C VAL A 329 -20.22 -2.85 -15.36
N LEU A 330 -19.66 -1.63 -15.40
CA LEU A 330 -20.44 -0.40 -15.54
C LEU A 330 -20.67 -0.07 -17.02
N HIS A 331 -19.63 -0.20 -17.83
CA HIS A 331 -19.66 0.09 -19.26
C HIS A 331 -18.55 -0.68 -19.98
N ARG A 332 -18.83 -1.12 -21.21
CA ARG A 332 -17.88 -1.81 -22.08
C ARG A 332 -17.94 -1.20 -23.47
N GLY A 333 -16.94 -0.39 -23.79
CA GLY A 333 -16.73 0.14 -25.14
C GLY A 333 -15.80 -0.74 -25.97
N LYS A 334 -15.45 -0.27 -27.17
CA LYS A 334 -14.51 -0.96 -28.08
C LYS A 334 -13.07 -0.96 -27.56
N HIS A 335 -12.65 0.15 -26.95
CA HIS A 335 -11.25 0.37 -26.55
C HIS A 335 -11.07 0.61 -25.05
N LEU A 336 -12.15 0.87 -24.31
CA LEU A 336 -12.12 1.18 -22.90
C LEU A 336 -13.33 0.54 -22.21
N ALA A 337 -13.13 0.00 -21.02
CA ALA A 337 -14.21 -0.50 -20.18
C ALA A 337 -14.04 -0.06 -18.73
N HIS A 338 -15.14 0.00 -18.01
CA HIS A 338 -15.22 0.44 -16.62
C HIS A 338 -15.87 -0.64 -15.76
N ALA A 339 -15.28 -0.93 -14.62
CA ALA A 339 -15.84 -1.83 -13.62
C ALA A 339 -15.80 -1.21 -12.22
N GLU A 340 -16.84 -1.45 -11.45
CA GLU A 340 -16.93 -1.15 -10.03
C GLU A 340 -16.60 -2.40 -9.22
N VAL A 341 -15.87 -2.23 -8.12
CA VAL A 341 -15.60 -3.27 -7.15
C VAL A 341 -15.99 -2.77 -5.76
N MET A 342 -16.81 -3.53 -5.06
CA MET A 342 -17.20 -3.28 -3.68
C MET A 342 -16.67 -4.39 -2.77
N ILE A 343 -16.01 -4.04 -1.68
CA ILE A 343 -15.48 -5.01 -0.70
C ILE A 343 -16.15 -4.78 0.65
N ARG A 344 -16.83 -5.81 1.15
CA ARG A 344 -17.65 -5.79 2.37
C ARG A 344 -17.19 -6.82 3.38
N CYS A 345 -17.50 -6.61 4.66
CA CYS A 345 -17.40 -7.69 5.64
C CYS A 345 -18.49 -8.73 5.41
N ALA A 346 -18.12 -10.01 5.28
CA ALA A 346 -19.04 -11.12 5.02
C ALA A 346 -20.17 -11.19 6.05
N ARG A 347 -19.81 -10.98 7.34
CA ARG A 347 -20.70 -11.10 8.49
C ARG A 347 -21.59 -9.88 8.68
N THR A 348 -21.02 -8.68 8.68
CA THR A 348 -21.78 -7.45 9.01
C THR A 348 -22.33 -6.73 7.80
N LYS A 349 -21.96 -7.15 6.59
CA LYS A 349 -22.29 -6.51 5.30
C LYS A 349 -21.80 -5.06 5.16
N ARG A 350 -21.07 -4.54 6.16
CA ARG A 350 -20.46 -3.21 6.15
C ARG A 350 -19.50 -3.10 4.97
N LEU A 351 -19.64 -2.01 4.21
CA LEU A 351 -18.75 -1.66 3.12
C LEU A 351 -17.43 -1.09 3.68
N HIS A 352 -16.32 -1.69 3.26
CA HIS A 352 -14.98 -1.25 3.60
C HIS A 352 -14.40 -0.40 2.49
N TYR A 353 -14.49 -0.90 1.26
CA TYR A 353 -13.86 -0.30 0.08
C TYR A 353 -14.84 -0.28 -1.08
N LYS A 354 -14.80 0.79 -1.85
CA LYS A 354 -15.48 0.90 -3.14
C LYS A 354 -14.49 1.50 -4.11
N GLY A 355 -14.29 0.87 -5.26
CA GLY A 355 -13.44 1.42 -6.30
C GLY A 355 -14.00 1.24 -7.69
N ILE A 356 -13.53 2.09 -8.59
CA ILE A 356 -13.88 2.10 -10.01
C ILE A 356 -12.56 2.04 -10.77
N VAL A 357 -12.51 1.16 -11.76
CA VAL A 357 -11.33 0.91 -12.58
C VAL A 357 -11.69 1.05 -14.03
N SER A 358 -10.85 1.78 -14.77
CA SER A 358 -10.94 1.92 -16.22
C SER A 358 -9.78 1.18 -16.86
N LYS A 359 -10.05 0.28 -17.80
CA LYS A 359 -9.02 -0.53 -18.48
C LYS A 359 -9.14 -0.43 -20.00
N TYR A 360 -7.99 -0.36 -20.67
CA TYR A 360 -7.91 -0.44 -22.13
C TYR A 360 -8.19 -1.86 -22.63
N ALA A 361 -8.61 -1.98 -23.88
CA ALA A 361 -8.71 -3.26 -24.57
C ALA A 361 -7.34 -3.70 -25.13
N ILE A 362 -7.11 -5.01 -25.22
CA ILE A 362 -5.98 -5.64 -25.95
C ILE A 362 -6.44 -6.50 -27.13
#